data_AF-A0A9D6L7G1-F1
#
_entry.id   AF-A0A9D6L7G1-F1
#
_cell.length_a   1.000
_cell.length_b   1.000
_cell.length_c   1.000
_cell.angle_alpha   90.00
_cell.angle_beta   90.00
_cell.angle_gamma   90.00
#
_symmetry.space_group_name_H-M   'P 1'
#
loop_
_entity.id
_entity.type
_entity.pdbx_description
1 polymer ?
#
loop_
_entity_poly.entity_id
_entity_poly.type
_entity_poly.pdbx_seq_one_letter_code
_entity_poly.pdbx_strand_id
1 'polypeptide(L)'
;MWLGILAGRGSTPMAAVSCLAAALPCAWLAARAPARVGTAALLLALGLAAAARGGLSRAALDHGAAALGDDEPPRWLHARVVEHPLREGGEPLAIATLTRACGPLAAGTRVRLRLPAGCDAEIGDDVDALARLERPPGRRNPGGISSREIAATSGVAVQGQARFAAVRHATGIHA
;
A
#
# COMPACT_ATOMS: atom_id res chain seq x y z
N MET A 1 -9.59 17.75 -0.66
CA MET A 1 -8.62 16.68 -0.33
C MET A 1 -8.91 15.38 -1.11
N TRP A 2 -10.06 14.71 -0.91
CA TRP A 2 -10.41 13.48 -1.62
C TRP A 2 -10.39 13.59 -3.15
N LEU A 3 -10.93 14.69 -3.71
CA LEU A 3 -10.85 14.98 -5.15
C LEU A 3 -9.41 15.12 -5.65
N GLY A 4 -8.52 15.71 -4.84
CA GLY A 4 -7.09 15.80 -5.16
C GLY A 4 -6.45 14.42 -5.21
N ILE A 5 -6.71 13.56 -4.22
CA ILE A 5 -6.23 12.18 -4.21
C ILE A 5 -6.71 11.43 -5.46
N LEU A 6 -7.99 11.54 -5.82
CA LEU A 6 -8.56 10.90 -6.99
C LEU A 6 -7.94 11.41 -8.30
N ALA A 7 -7.80 12.73 -8.45
CA ALA A 7 -7.15 13.34 -9.61
C ALA A 7 -5.68 12.90 -9.77
N GLY A 8 -4.97 12.73 -8.64
CA GLY A 8 -3.60 12.25 -8.63
C GLY A 8 -3.43 10.81 -9.11
N ARG A 9 -4.44 9.94 -9.02
CA ARG A 9 -4.32 8.50 -9.36
C ARG A 9 -3.99 8.24 -10.83
N GLY A 10 -4.37 9.14 -11.74
CA GLY A 10 -4.05 9.06 -13.17
C GLY A 10 -2.76 9.79 -13.56
N SER A 11 -2.09 10.43 -12.60
CA SER A 11 -0.91 11.24 -12.87
C SER A 11 0.36 10.38 -12.94
N THR A 12 1.32 10.81 -13.75
CA THR A 12 2.64 10.17 -13.80
C THR A 12 3.43 10.46 -12.52
N PRO A 13 4.45 9.65 -12.17
CA PRO A 13 5.29 9.90 -10.99
C PRO A 13 5.92 11.31 -11.03
N MET A 14 6.33 11.76 -12.21
CA MET A 14 6.89 13.10 -12.41
C MET A 14 5.86 14.21 -12.14
N ALA A 15 4.61 14.03 -12.56
CA ALA A 15 3.53 14.96 -12.25
C ALA A 15 3.22 15.00 -10.75
N ALA A 16 3.25 13.86 -10.06
CA ALA A 16 3.06 13.79 -8.61
C ALA A 16 4.16 14.56 -7.84
N VAL A 17 5.43 14.43 -8.26
CA VAL A 17 6.55 15.20 -7.70
C VAL A 17 6.39 16.70 -7.98
N SER A 18 6.00 17.08 -9.19
CA SER A 18 5.73 18.47 -9.54
C SER A 18 4.61 19.08 -8.68
N CYS A 19 3.53 18.33 -8.41
CA CYS A 19 2.47 18.77 -7.50
C CYS A 19 3.01 18.99 -6.08
N LEU A 20 3.87 18.09 -5.58
CA LEU A 20 4.49 18.24 -4.26
C LEU A 20 5.39 19.48 -4.21
N ALA A 21 6.22 19.68 -5.23
CA ALA A 21 7.10 20.84 -5.33
C ALA A 21 6.32 22.15 -5.39
N ALA A 22 5.19 22.19 -6.11
CA ALA A 22 4.31 23.34 -6.20
C ALA A 22 3.49 23.61 -4.91
N ALA A 23 3.24 22.59 -4.08
CA ALA A 23 2.54 22.77 -2.82
C ALA A 23 3.34 23.61 -1.81
N LEU A 24 4.67 23.52 -1.83
CA LEU A 24 5.57 24.26 -0.93
C LEU A 24 5.48 25.79 -1.09
N PRO A 25 5.65 26.39 -2.29
CA PRO A 25 5.49 27.83 -2.47
C PRO A 25 4.05 28.29 -2.20
N CYS A 26 3.03 27.48 -2.50
CA CYS A 26 1.64 27.81 -2.16
C CYS A 26 1.41 27.85 -0.64
N ALA A 27 1.97 26.90 0.11
CA ALA A 27 1.91 26.89 1.58
C ALA A 27 2.69 28.08 2.18
N TRP A 28 3.84 28.41 1.60
CA TRP A 28 4.61 29.59 2.00
C TRP A 28 3.83 30.90 1.74
N LEU A 29 3.19 31.02 0.56
CA LEU A 29 2.34 32.16 0.23
C LEU A 29 1.14 32.25 1.19
N ALA A 30 0.53 31.12 1.54
CA ALA A 30 -0.58 31.06 2.48
C ALA A 30 -0.22 31.64 3.86
N ALA A 31 1.03 31.46 4.30
CA ALA A 31 1.53 31.98 5.56
C ALA A 31 1.88 33.48 5.53
N ARG A 32 2.03 34.09 4.34
CA ARG A 32 2.53 35.48 4.18
C ARG A 32 1.51 36.45 3.58
N ALA A 33 0.49 35.93 2.91
CA ALA A 33 -0.46 36.75 2.16
C ALA A 33 -1.66 37.24 3.00
N PRO A 34 -2.36 38.31 2.56
CA PRO A 34 -3.62 38.75 3.15
C PRO A 34 -4.66 37.61 3.15
N ALA A 35 -5.56 37.61 4.14
CA ALA A 35 -6.45 36.48 4.45
C ALA A 35 -7.15 35.85 3.23
N ARG A 36 -7.67 36.65 2.28
CA ARG A 36 -8.35 36.12 1.08
C ARG A 36 -7.41 35.35 0.15
N VAL A 37 -6.21 35.89 -0.09
CA VAL A 37 -5.18 35.25 -0.92
C VAL A 37 -4.57 34.06 -0.18
N GLY A 38 -4.37 34.20 1.14
CA GLY A 38 -3.85 33.13 1.99
C GLY A 38 -4.75 31.90 2.00
N THR A 39 -6.07 32.08 2.12
CA THR A 39 -7.04 30.97 2.06
C THR A 39 -7.03 30.27 0.71
N ALA A 40 -7.01 31.01 -0.41
CA ALA A 40 -6.96 30.41 -1.73
C ALA A 40 -5.65 29.61 -1.94
N ALA A 41 -4.51 30.17 -1.51
CA ALA A 41 -3.21 29.52 -1.60
C ALA A 41 -3.14 28.26 -0.73
N LEU A 42 -3.76 28.28 0.45
CA LEU A 42 -3.85 27.11 1.32
C LEU A 42 -4.68 25.99 0.68
N LEU A 43 -5.83 26.31 0.10
CA LEU A 43 -6.67 25.32 -0.59
C LEU A 43 -5.94 24.69 -1.78
N LEU A 44 -5.19 25.49 -2.54
CA LEU A 44 -4.33 25.03 -3.62
C LEU A 44 -3.22 24.10 -3.10
N ALA A 45 -2.51 24.49 -2.05
CA ALA A 45 -1.46 23.67 -1.44
C ALA A 45 -1.99 22.31 -0.97
N LEU A 46 -3.16 22.30 -0.31
CA LEU A 46 -3.82 21.07 0.13
C LEU A 46 -4.29 20.21 -1.05
N GLY A 47 -4.79 20.82 -2.13
CA GLY A 47 -5.18 20.13 -3.35
C GLY A 47 -4.00 19.46 -4.04
N LEU A 48 -2.89 20.19 -4.19
CA LEU A 48 -1.64 19.71 -4.79
C LEU A 48 -0.99 18.61 -3.95
N ALA A 49 -0.91 18.79 -2.64
CA ALA A 49 -0.39 17.76 -1.72
C ALA A 49 -1.24 16.48 -1.76
N ALA A 50 -2.57 16.63 -1.86
CA ALA A 50 -3.47 15.50 -2.01
C ALA A 50 -3.28 14.78 -3.36
N ALA A 51 -3.10 15.52 -4.46
CA ALA A 51 -2.81 14.96 -5.78
C ALA A 51 -1.46 14.24 -5.83
N ALA A 52 -0.42 14.85 -5.27
CA ALA A 52 0.89 14.22 -5.12
C ALA A 52 0.78 12.90 -4.33
N ARG A 53 0.05 12.89 -3.21
CA ARG A 53 -0.18 11.69 -2.41
C ARG A 53 -0.90 10.59 -3.21
N GLY A 54 -1.93 10.96 -3.98
CA GLY A 54 -2.66 10.02 -4.84
C GLY A 54 -1.78 9.38 -5.91
N GLY A 55 -0.98 10.20 -6.62
CA GLY A 55 -0.07 9.74 -7.66
C GLY A 55 1.08 8.89 -7.13
N LEU A 56 1.71 9.30 -6.02
CA LEU A 56 2.77 8.54 -5.36
C LEU A 56 2.26 7.19 -4.82
N SER A 57 1.07 7.16 -4.22
CA SER A 57 0.46 5.90 -3.75
C SER A 57 0.22 4.94 -4.91
N ARG A 58 -0.23 5.46 -6.07
CA ARG A 58 -0.41 4.63 -7.25
C ARG A 58 0.90 4.13 -7.82
N ALA A 59 1.89 5.01 -7.95
CA ALA A 59 3.23 4.66 -8.41
C ALA A 59 3.89 3.59 -7.53
N ALA A 60 3.69 3.63 -6.21
CA ALA A 60 4.19 2.62 -5.29
C ALA A 60 3.57 1.24 -5.52
N LEU A 61 2.26 1.18 -5.79
CA LEU A 61 1.57 -0.08 -6.13
C LEU A 61 2.07 -0.64 -7.46
N ASP A 62 2.19 0.21 -8.48
CA ASP A 62 2.63 -0.19 -9.81
C ASP A 62 4.10 -0.63 -9.79
N HIS A 63 4.95 0.03 -8.99
CA HIS A 63 6.36 -0.36 -8.80
C HIS A 63 6.50 -1.71 -8.12
N GLY A 64 5.77 -1.96 -7.02
CA GLY A 64 5.82 -3.24 -6.32
C GLY A 64 5.39 -4.42 -7.22
N ALA A 65 4.35 -4.22 -8.03
CA ALA A 65 3.91 -5.21 -9.00
C ALA A 65 4.92 -5.40 -10.16
N ALA A 66 5.54 -4.32 -10.65
CA ALA A 66 6.51 -4.36 -11.75
C ALA A 66 7.85 -4.99 -11.34
N ALA A 67 8.26 -4.80 -10.09
CA ALA A 67 9.56 -5.22 -9.62
C ALA A 67 9.64 -6.72 -9.28
N LEU A 68 8.51 -7.43 -9.25
CA LEU A 68 8.48 -8.88 -9.21
C LEU A 68 8.61 -9.47 -10.62
N GLY A 69 9.54 -10.41 -10.78
CA GLY A 69 9.66 -11.26 -11.96
C GLY A 69 8.67 -12.43 -11.93
N ASP A 70 8.44 -13.06 -13.08
CA ASP A 70 7.47 -14.16 -13.20
C ASP A 70 7.92 -15.46 -12.48
N ASP A 71 9.24 -15.67 -12.34
CA ASP A 71 9.84 -16.87 -11.72
C ASP A 71 10.76 -16.56 -10.54
N GLU A 72 10.28 -15.73 -9.61
CA GLU A 72 11.09 -15.33 -8.46
C GLU A 72 11.09 -16.39 -7.34
N PRO A 73 12.26 -16.67 -6.72
CA PRO A 73 12.36 -17.64 -5.64
C PRO A 73 11.63 -17.15 -4.37
N PRO A 74 11.26 -18.06 -3.44
CA PRO A 74 10.72 -17.69 -2.14
C PRO A 74 11.66 -16.76 -1.37
N ARG A 75 11.09 -15.81 -0.61
CA ARG A 75 11.84 -14.81 0.16
C ARG A 75 11.32 -14.70 1.58
N TRP A 76 12.23 -14.37 2.49
CA TRP A 76 11.88 -14.04 3.87
C TRP A 76 11.26 -12.64 3.92
N LEU A 77 10.07 -12.58 4.50
CA LEU A 77 9.29 -11.38 4.73
C LEU A 77 9.21 -11.12 6.22
N HIS A 78 9.39 -9.86 6.59
CA HIS A 78 9.10 -9.35 7.92
C HIS A 78 7.92 -8.40 7.75
N ALA A 79 6.75 -8.76 8.27
CA ALA A 79 5.53 -8.01 8.03
C ALA A 79 4.67 -7.92 9.28
N ARG A 80 3.85 -6.88 9.37
CA ARG A 80 2.82 -6.74 10.41
C ARG A 80 1.45 -6.95 9.80
N VAL A 81 0.61 -7.79 10.40
CA VAL A 81 -0.78 -8.00 9.96
C VAL A 81 -1.59 -6.72 10.23
N VAL A 82 -2.26 -6.20 9.21
CA VAL A 82 -2.99 -4.92 9.29
C VAL A 82 -4.50 -5.06 9.10
N GLU A 83 -4.98 -6.25 8.72
CA GLU A 83 -6.41 -6.58 8.63
C GLU A 83 -6.61 -8.00 9.16
N HIS A 84 -7.79 -8.28 9.73
CA HIS A 84 -8.12 -9.61 10.25
C HIS A 84 -7.98 -10.67 9.16
N PRO A 85 -7.21 -11.75 9.40
CA PRO A 85 -7.06 -12.81 8.41
C PRO A 85 -8.38 -13.50 8.09
N LEU A 86 -8.68 -13.64 6.79
CA LEU A 86 -9.87 -14.36 6.32
C LEU A 86 -9.59 -15.88 6.37
N ARG A 87 -10.46 -16.65 7.02
CA ARG A 87 -10.24 -18.09 7.30
C ARG A 87 -11.18 -19.05 6.56
N GLU A 88 -12.07 -18.54 5.71
CA GLU A 88 -13.15 -19.31 5.08
C GLU A 88 -12.69 -20.46 4.14
N GLY A 89 -11.39 -20.54 3.80
CA GLY A 89 -10.84 -21.51 2.84
C GLY A 89 -9.72 -22.43 3.36
N GLY A 90 -9.60 -22.62 4.68
CA GLY A 90 -8.61 -23.51 5.30
C GLY A 90 -7.21 -22.90 5.49
N GLU A 91 -6.66 -22.26 4.45
CA GLU A 91 -5.43 -21.45 4.57
C GLU A 91 -5.79 -19.98 4.85
N PRO A 92 -5.35 -19.39 5.98
CA PRO A 92 -5.68 -18.00 6.33
C PRO A 92 -5.13 -17.01 5.30
N LEU A 93 -5.94 -16.03 4.90
CA LEU A 93 -5.52 -14.95 4.00
C LEU A 93 -5.35 -13.66 4.80
N ALA A 94 -4.11 -13.24 5.00
CA ALA A 94 -3.77 -12.02 5.73
C ALA A 94 -3.36 -10.89 4.78
N ILE A 95 -3.72 -9.66 5.13
CA ILE A 95 -3.11 -8.46 4.57
C ILE A 95 -2.10 -7.96 5.59
N ALA A 96 -0.83 -7.88 5.18
CA ALA A 96 0.27 -7.46 6.01
C ALA A 96 1.05 -6.31 5.38
N THR A 97 1.72 -5.52 6.18
CA THR A 97 2.61 -4.44 5.73
C THR A 97 4.05 -4.83 6.04
N LEU A 98 4.93 -4.80 5.05
CA LEU A 98 6.35 -5.09 5.25
C LEU A 98 6.94 -4.10 6.25
N THR A 99 7.56 -4.59 7.32
CA THR A 99 8.23 -3.75 8.32
C THR A 99 9.67 -3.43 7.90
N ARG A 100 10.24 -4.22 6.98
CA ARG A 100 11.57 -4.04 6.39
C ARG A 100 11.53 -4.24 4.88
N ALA A 101 12.46 -3.62 4.17
CA ALA A 101 12.61 -3.86 2.74
C ALA A 101 12.98 -5.32 2.48
N CYS A 102 12.40 -5.92 1.44
CA CYS A 102 12.66 -7.28 1.02
C CYS A 102 12.93 -7.30 -0.49
N GLY A 103 14.21 -7.34 -0.85
CA GLY A 103 14.67 -7.20 -2.23
C GLY A 103 14.13 -5.94 -2.90
N PRO A 104 13.32 -6.04 -3.97
CA PRO A 104 12.79 -4.87 -4.66
C PRO A 104 11.61 -4.20 -3.93
N LEU A 105 11.04 -4.84 -2.90
CA LEU A 105 9.89 -4.28 -2.18
C LEU A 105 10.37 -3.43 -1.01
N ALA A 106 9.89 -2.19 -0.96
CA ALA A 106 10.20 -1.26 0.11
C ALA A 106 9.50 -1.64 1.44
N ALA A 107 10.04 -1.15 2.55
CA ALA A 107 9.28 -1.15 3.80
C ALA A 107 7.99 -0.33 3.63
N GLY A 108 6.92 -0.74 4.31
CA GLY A 108 5.59 -0.14 4.17
C GLY A 108 4.77 -0.70 3.00
N THR A 109 5.34 -1.56 2.14
CA THR A 109 4.56 -2.22 1.09
C THR A 109 3.52 -3.16 1.69
N ARG A 110 2.26 -2.96 1.31
CA ARG A 110 1.15 -3.85 1.68
C ARG A 110 1.12 -5.08 0.77
N VAL A 111 1.10 -6.25 1.39
CA VAL A 111 1.16 -7.57 0.76
C VAL A 111 -0.03 -8.42 1.20
N ARG A 112 -0.59 -9.19 0.27
CA ARG A 112 -1.62 -10.18 0.57
C ARG A 112 -1.01 -11.57 0.62
N LEU A 113 -0.95 -12.16 1.81
CA LEU A 113 -0.29 -13.44 2.04
C LEU A 113 -1.31 -14.51 2.40
N ARG A 114 -1.28 -15.61 1.66
CA ARG A 114 -1.90 -16.86 2.10
C ARG A 114 -0.93 -17.54 3.06
N LEU A 115 -1.30 -17.60 4.33
CA LEU A 115 -0.51 -18.18 5.40
C LEU A 115 -0.70 -19.71 5.44
N PRO A 116 0.27 -20.47 6.00
CA PRO A 116 0.11 -21.90 6.19
C PRO A 116 -1.14 -22.23 7.01
N ALA A 117 -1.75 -23.39 6.73
CA ALA A 117 -2.87 -23.88 7.52
C ALA A 117 -2.47 -24.00 9.00
N GLY A 118 -3.39 -23.60 9.90
CA GLY A 118 -3.14 -23.58 11.34
C GLY A 118 -2.38 -22.35 11.85
N CYS A 119 -1.97 -21.42 10.98
CA CYS A 119 -1.43 -20.14 11.43
C CYS A 119 -2.52 -19.31 12.14
N ASP A 120 -2.19 -18.87 13.35
CA ASP A 120 -3.06 -18.16 14.28
C ASP A 120 -2.83 -16.65 14.32
N ALA A 121 -2.09 -16.11 13.35
CA ALA A 121 -1.81 -14.69 13.25
C ALA A 121 -3.11 -13.86 13.34
N GLU A 122 -3.07 -12.79 14.12
CA GLU A 122 -4.16 -11.83 14.29
C GLU A 122 -3.73 -10.43 13.85
N ILE A 123 -4.70 -9.52 13.77
CA ILE A 123 -4.42 -8.11 13.48
C ILE A 123 -3.44 -7.54 14.52
N GLY A 124 -2.40 -6.84 14.04
CA GLY A 124 -1.36 -6.26 14.87
C GLY A 124 -0.14 -7.15 15.08
N ASP A 125 -0.24 -8.45 14.85
CA ASP A 125 0.87 -9.39 15.03
C ASP A 125 1.98 -9.14 14.00
N ASP A 126 3.22 -9.37 14.43
CA ASP A 126 4.37 -9.41 13.55
C ASP A 126 4.54 -10.85 13.03
N VAL A 127 4.72 -11.01 11.73
CA VAL A 127 4.84 -12.30 11.03
C VAL A 127 6.13 -12.33 10.23
N ASP A 128 6.96 -13.32 10.54
CA ASP A 128 8.15 -13.67 9.78
C ASP A 128 7.79 -14.85 8.86
N ALA A 129 7.74 -14.62 7.55
CA ALA A 129 7.22 -15.59 6.59
C ALA A 129 8.22 -15.88 5.46
N LEU A 130 8.38 -17.15 5.10
CA LEU A 130 9.05 -17.53 3.85
C LEU A 130 7.98 -17.71 2.78
N ALA A 131 7.88 -16.77 1.85
CA ALA A 131 6.79 -16.73 0.88
C ALA A 131 7.28 -16.60 -0.56
N ARG A 132 6.57 -17.26 -1.48
CA ARG A 132 6.67 -16.95 -2.91
C ARG A 132 5.72 -15.80 -3.21
N LEU A 133 6.28 -14.69 -3.68
CA LEU A 133 5.52 -13.51 -4.05
C LEU A 133 5.23 -13.51 -5.55
N GLU A 134 4.06 -13.00 -5.88
CA GLU A 134 3.54 -12.95 -7.24
C GLU A 134 2.80 -11.62 -7.45
N ARG A 135 2.77 -11.19 -8.72
CA ARG A 135 1.93 -10.07 -9.10
C ARG A 135 0.45 -10.42 -8.85
N PRO A 136 -0.39 -9.49 -8.33
CA PRO A 136 -1.82 -9.72 -8.24
C PRO A 136 -2.40 -10.09 -9.61
N PRO A 137 -3.29 -11.09 -9.67
CA PRO A 137 -3.62 -11.75 -10.92
C PRO A 137 -4.31 -10.77 -11.87
N GLY A 138 -3.97 -10.89 -13.16
CA GLY A 138 -4.68 -10.18 -14.22
C GLY A 138 -6.04 -10.82 -14.50
N ARG A 139 -7.07 -9.95 -14.62
CA ARG A 139 -8.38 -10.17 -15.24
C ARG A 139 -8.95 -11.61 -15.16
N ARG A 140 -9.61 -11.94 -14.04
CA ARG A 140 -10.57 -13.06 -13.93
C ARG A 140 -11.70 -12.71 -12.97
N ASN A 141 -12.45 -11.66 -13.28
CA ASN A 141 -13.73 -11.46 -12.63
C ASN A 141 -14.81 -11.35 -13.71
N PRO A 142 -15.73 -12.32 -13.82
CA PRO A 142 -16.79 -12.28 -14.84
C PRO A 142 -17.75 -11.09 -14.66
N GLY A 143 -17.70 -10.40 -13.51
CA GLY A 143 -18.43 -9.15 -13.24
C GLY A 143 -17.73 -7.86 -13.69
N GLY A 144 -16.67 -7.92 -14.49
CA GLY A 144 -16.06 -6.75 -15.15
C GLY A 144 -15.03 -5.96 -14.33
N ILE A 145 -15.06 -6.03 -13.00
CA ILE A 145 -14.05 -5.36 -12.15
C ILE A 145 -12.78 -6.20 -12.09
N SER A 146 -11.63 -5.63 -12.47
CA SER A 146 -10.40 -6.40 -12.48
C SER A 146 -9.91 -6.70 -11.06
N SER A 147 -9.38 -7.90 -10.81
CA SER A 147 -8.78 -8.26 -9.51
C SER A 147 -7.63 -7.32 -9.11
N ARG A 148 -6.99 -6.70 -10.11
CA ARG A 148 -5.96 -5.67 -9.93
C ARG A 148 -6.54 -4.35 -9.43
N GLU A 149 -7.72 -3.94 -9.91
CA GLU A 149 -8.43 -2.76 -9.38
C GLU A 149 -8.88 -2.98 -7.93
N ILE A 150 -9.32 -4.19 -7.59
CA ILE A 150 -9.69 -4.55 -6.21
C ILE A 150 -8.45 -4.51 -5.31
N ALA A 151 -7.34 -5.12 -5.74
CA ALA A 151 -6.07 -5.07 -5.01
C ALA A 151 -5.58 -3.62 -4.83
N ALA A 152 -5.64 -2.80 -5.89
CA ALA A 152 -5.26 -1.40 -5.82
C ALA A 152 -6.16 -0.58 -4.89
N THR A 153 -7.45 -0.90 -4.82
CA THR A 153 -8.40 -0.27 -3.89
C THR A 153 -8.07 -0.63 -2.45
N SER A 154 -7.61 -1.86 -2.22
CA SER A 154 -7.15 -2.36 -0.92
C SER A 154 -5.71 -1.91 -0.57
N GLY A 155 -5.04 -1.20 -1.49
CA GLY A 155 -3.65 -0.80 -1.35
C GLY A 155 -2.65 -1.97 -1.37
N VAL A 156 -3.04 -3.13 -1.91
CA VAL A 156 -2.18 -4.31 -2.00
C VAL A 156 -1.32 -4.22 -3.26
N ALA A 157 -0.01 -4.13 -3.08
CA ALA A 157 0.94 -4.06 -4.20
C ALA A 157 1.24 -5.44 -4.78
N VAL A 158 1.40 -6.44 -3.92
CA VAL A 158 1.79 -7.80 -4.29
C VAL A 158 1.03 -8.83 -3.45
N GLN A 159 0.99 -10.07 -3.93
CA GLN A 159 0.38 -11.19 -3.21
C GLN A 159 1.35 -12.36 -3.14
N GLY A 160 1.05 -13.38 -2.33
CA GLY A 160 1.88 -14.58 -2.31
C GLY A 160 1.34 -15.69 -1.41
N GLN A 161 2.03 -16.82 -1.45
CA GLN A 161 1.80 -17.95 -0.55
C GLN A 161 3.02 -18.16 0.33
N ALA A 162 2.80 -18.08 1.64
CA ALA A 162 3.81 -18.41 2.64
C ALA A 162 3.86 -19.94 2.80
N ARG A 163 5.06 -20.49 2.68
CA ARG A 163 5.34 -21.92 2.97
C ARG A 163 5.67 -22.13 4.44
N PHE A 164 6.12 -21.08 5.10
CA PHE A 164 6.41 -21.03 6.52
C PHE A 164 5.99 -19.67 7.07
N ALA A 165 5.49 -19.64 8.30
CA ALA A 165 5.18 -18.43 9.03
C ALA A 165 5.48 -18.62 10.52
N ALA A 166 6.21 -17.70 11.11
CA ALA A 166 6.38 -17.56 12.55
C ALA A 166 5.67 -16.28 13.01
N VAL A 167 4.79 -16.42 13.99
CA VAL A 167 3.98 -15.32 14.51
C VAL A 167 4.58 -14.84 15.82
N ARG A 168 4.72 -13.53 15.95
CA ARG A 168 5.03 -12.83 17.19
C ARG A 168 3.82 -12.01 17.54
N HIS A 169 3.07 -12.48 18.53
CA HIS A 169 1.84 -11.81 18.91
C HIS A 169 2.11 -10.39 19.41
N ALA A 170 1.28 -9.47 18.98
CA ALA A 170 1.24 -8.15 19.58
C ALA A 170 0.87 -8.33 21.06
N THR A 171 1.78 -7.98 21.96
CA THR A 171 1.46 -7.86 23.38
C THR A 171 0.51 -6.67 23.54
N GLY A 172 -0.79 -6.95 23.53
CA GLY A 172 -1.81 -5.98 23.87
C GLY A 172 -1.66 -5.55 25.33
N ILE A 173 -1.88 -4.26 25.59
CA ILE A 173 -2.09 -3.70 26.92
C ILE A 173 -3.45 -4.23 27.41
N HIS A 174 -3.47 -5.48 27.84
CA HIS A 174 -4.53 -6.07 28.65
C HIS A 174 -3.84 -6.70 29.86
N ALA A 175 -3.47 -5.83 30.80
CA ALA A 175 -3.22 -6.13 32.20
C ALA A 175 -4.08 -5.15 33.02
#